data_AF-A0A848E5L4-F1
#
_entry.id   AF-A0A848E5L4-F1
#
_cell.length_a   1.000
_cell.length_b   1.000
_cell.length_c   1.000
_cell.angle_alpha   90.00
_cell.angle_beta   90.00
_cell.angle_gamma   90.00
#
_symmetry.space_group_name_H-M   'P 1'
#
loop_
_entity.id
_entity.type
_entity.pdbx_description
1 polymer ?
#
loop_
_entity_poly.entity_id
_entity_poly.type
_entity_poly.pdbx_seq_one_letter_code
_entity_poly.pdbx_strand_id
1 'polypeptide(L)'
;MSSIVNELRNIKGIKSVKNRGDTLKINLYSREKGDVYQIEGDLRKISQKITHRLDEAINKSEIDGWNWVQKPEKQYRSKGPDIGNINDRQPIGHKPPFYTVSIQK
;
A
#
# COMPACT_ATOMS: atom_id res chain seq x y z
N MET A 1 3.20 -19.41 5.01
CA MET A 1 2.17 -18.34 4.79
C MET A 1 1.82 -17.54 6.05
N SER A 2 1.54 -18.15 7.22
CA SER A 2 1.29 -17.40 8.47
C SER A 2 2.49 -16.57 8.92
N SER A 3 3.72 -17.06 8.71
CA SER A 3 4.98 -16.34 8.97
C SER A 3 5.05 -15.00 8.21
N ILE A 4 4.95 -15.04 6.88
CA ILE A 4 4.96 -13.85 6.00
C ILE A 4 3.87 -12.83 6.39
N VAL A 5 2.66 -13.30 6.71
CA VAL A 5 1.55 -12.41 7.14
C VAL A 5 1.92 -11.68 8.42
N ASN A 6 2.57 -12.33 9.38
CA ASN A 6 3.03 -11.71 10.62
C ASN A 6 4.20 -10.76 10.38
N GLU A 7 5.17 -11.13 9.54
CA GLU A 7 6.29 -10.26 9.18
C GLU A 7 5.82 -8.97 8.49
N LEU A 8 4.88 -9.08 7.56
CA LEU A 8 4.28 -7.92 6.89
C LEU A 8 3.46 -7.06 7.86
N ARG A 9 2.74 -7.65 8.82
CA ARG A 9 2.03 -6.88 9.86
C ARG A 9 2.96 -6.06 10.74
N ASN A 10 4.21 -6.48 10.94
CA ASN A 10 5.19 -5.76 11.76
C ASN A 10 5.78 -4.52 11.07
N ILE A 11 5.48 -4.27 9.79
CA ILE A 11 5.96 -3.08 9.09
C ILE A 11 5.17 -1.85 9.54
N LYS A 12 5.89 -0.84 10.05
CA LYS A 12 5.34 0.47 10.42
C LYS A 12 4.58 1.10 9.23
N GLY A 13 3.30 1.38 9.41
CA GLY A 13 2.39 1.92 8.39
C GLY A 13 1.37 0.91 7.86
N ILE A 14 1.53 -0.38 8.16
CA ILE A 14 0.56 -1.43 7.85
C ILE A 14 -0.43 -1.58 9.00
N LYS A 15 -1.72 -1.45 8.71
CA LYS A 15 -2.81 -1.63 9.68
C LYS A 15 -3.18 -3.10 9.84
N SER A 16 -3.27 -3.84 8.72
CA SER A 16 -3.60 -5.26 8.74
C SER A 16 -3.22 -5.94 7.44
N VAL A 17 -2.96 -7.24 7.51
CA VAL A 17 -2.74 -8.10 6.34
C VAL A 17 -3.76 -9.22 6.36
N LYS A 18 -4.50 -9.38 5.26
CA LYS A 18 -5.48 -10.44 5.02
C LYS A 18 -4.95 -11.39 3.95
N ASN A 19 -4.95 -12.68 4.26
CA ASN A 19 -4.65 -13.72 3.29
C ASN A 19 -5.94 -14.13 2.56
N ARG A 20 -5.89 -14.20 1.24
CA ARG A 20 -6.96 -14.65 0.34
C ARG A 20 -6.45 -15.77 -0.58
N GLY A 21 -5.78 -16.77 0.00
CA GLY A 21 -5.21 -17.90 -0.73
C GLY A 21 -3.90 -17.50 -1.38
N ASP A 22 -3.95 -17.20 -2.68
CA ASP A 22 -2.77 -16.83 -3.48
C ASP A 22 -2.51 -15.32 -3.47
N THR A 23 -3.36 -14.54 -2.80
CA THR A 23 -3.19 -13.09 -2.70
C THR A 23 -3.17 -12.60 -1.25
N LEU A 24 -2.28 -11.66 -0.96
CA LEU A 24 -2.21 -10.92 0.28
C LEU A 24 -2.73 -9.50 0.07
N LYS A 25 -3.77 -9.14 0.82
CA LYS A 25 -4.28 -7.77 0.91
C LYS A 25 -3.70 -7.08 2.13
N ILE A 26 -2.88 -6.07 1.92
CA ILE A 26 -2.16 -5.31 2.93
C ILE A 26 -2.84 -3.94 3.09
N ASN A 27 -3.65 -3.78 4.12
CA ASN A 27 -4.30 -2.50 4.42
C ASN A 27 -3.36 -1.59 5.20
N LEU A 28 -3.28 -0.33 4.81
CA LEU A 28 -2.45 0.68 5.45
C LEU A 28 -3.26 1.49 6.46
N TYR A 29 -2.56 2.14 7.38
CA TYR A 29 -3.17 3.17 8.20
C TYR A 29 -3.59 4.31 7.28
N SER A 30 -4.89 4.57 7.25
CA SER A 30 -5.46 5.59 6.39
C SER A 30 -6.72 6.16 7.01
N ARG A 31 -6.99 7.42 6.67
CA ARG A 31 -8.18 8.17 7.05
C ARG A 31 -8.96 8.53 5.79
N GLU A 32 -10.26 8.34 5.83
CA GLU A 32 -11.15 8.76 4.75
C GLU A 32 -11.25 10.29 4.72
N LYS A 33 -11.21 10.87 3.52
CA LYS A 33 -11.30 12.31 3.29
C LYS A 33 -12.10 12.57 2.02
N GLY A 34 -13.43 12.61 2.17
CA GLY A 34 -14.34 12.60 1.02
C GLY A 34 -14.20 11.30 0.24
N ASP A 35 -14.08 11.38 -1.08
CA ASP A 35 -13.98 10.20 -1.97
C ASP A 35 -12.57 9.57 -2.06
N VAL A 36 -11.61 10.03 -1.24
CA VAL A 36 -10.21 9.55 -1.25
C VAL A 36 -9.73 9.18 0.14
N TYR A 37 -8.69 8.35 0.22
CA TYR A 37 -8.06 7.96 1.47
C TYR A 37 -6.72 8.65 1.66
N GLN A 38 -6.54 9.36 2.76
CA GLN A 38 -5.24 9.86 3.17
C GLN A 38 -4.47 8.76 3.91
N ILE A 39 -3.32 8.33 3.41
CA ILE A 39 -2.52 7.26 4.02
C ILE A 39 -1.51 7.87 4.99
N GLU A 40 -1.46 7.35 6.20
CA GLU A 40 -0.51 7.73 7.24
C GLU A 40 0.77 6.92 7.08
N GLY A 41 1.71 7.46 6.31
CA GLY A 41 3.01 6.85 6.10
C GLY A 41 3.58 7.11 4.72
N ASP A 42 4.87 6.79 4.56
CA ASP A 42 5.56 6.91 3.29
C ASP A 42 5.38 5.61 2.48
N LEU A 43 4.56 5.66 1.44
CA LEU A 43 4.31 4.54 0.54
C LEU A 43 5.58 3.96 -0.08
N ARG A 44 6.57 4.80 -0.38
CA ARG A 44 7.82 4.32 -1.01
C ARG A 44 8.56 3.42 -0.03
N LYS A 45 8.68 3.86 1.22
CA LYS A 45 9.31 3.08 2.30
C LYS A 45 8.52 1.82 2.62
N ILE A 46 7.19 1.89 2.67
CA ILE A 46 6.35 0.72 2.94
C ILE A 46 6.47 -0.29 1.78
N SER A 47 6.38 0.16 0.53
CA SER A 47 6.54 -0.71 -0.65
C SER A 47 7.89 -1.42 -0.63
N GLN A 48 8.97 -0.69 -0.36
CA GLN A 48 10.33 -1.26 -0.31
C GLN A 48 10.46 -2.30 0.79
N LYS A 49 9.88 -2.06 1.98
CA LYS A 49 9.89 -3.04 3.07
C LYS A 49 9.07 -4.29 2.74
N ILE A 50 7.94 -4.14 2.06
CA ILE A 50 7.13 -5.29 1.62
C ILE A 50 7.93 -6.12 0.61
N THR A 51 8.50 -5.48 -0.43
CA THR A 51 9.38 -6.13 -1.41
C THR A 51 10.49 -6.91 -0.70
N HIS A 52 11.24 -6.26 0.20
CA HIS A 52 12.34 -6.89 0.93
C HIS A 52 11.89 -8.13 1.71
N ARG A 53 10.75 -8.08 2.41
CA ARG A 53 10.22 -9.23 3.15
C ARG A 53 9.80 -10.38 2.23
N LEU A 54 9.22 -10.07 1.08
CA LEU A 54 8.83 -11.08 0.12
C LEU A 54 10.05 -11.72 -0.56
N ASP A 55 11.09 -10.93 -0.88
CA ASP A 55 12.35 -11.45 -1.41
C ASP A 55 13.09 -12.31 -0.37
N GLU A 56 13.07 -11.92 0.90
CA GLU A 56 13.57 -12.79 2.00
C GLU A 56 12.80 -14.10 2.09
N ALA A 57 11.47 -14.08 1.87
CA ALA A 57 10.65 -15.28 1.86
C ALA A 57 10.97 -16.20 0.68
N ILE A 58 11.31 -15.66 -0.50
CA ILE A 58 11.84 -16.44 -1.63
C ILE A 58 13.17 -17.10 -1.23
N ASN A 59 14.10 -16.34 -0.64
CA ASN A 59 15.42 -16.87 -0.25
C ASN A 59 15.34 -17.95 0.84
N LYS A 60 14.29 -17.93 1.67
CA LYS A 60 14.00 -18.97 2.68
C LYS A 60 13.18 -20.14 2.12
N SER A 61 12.88 -20.15 0.82
CA SER A 61 12.03 -21.14 0.15
C SER A 61 10.62 -21.25 0.75
N GLU A 62 10.07 -20.14 1.28
CA GLU A 62 8.69 -20.10 1.77
C GLU A 62 7.66 -19.82 0.65
N ILE A 63 8.11 -19.20 -0.44
CA ILE A 63 7.34 -18.86 -1.64
C ILE A 63 8.25 -18.97 -2.87
N ASP A 64 7.68 -19.30 -4.02
CA ASP A 64 8.43 -19.41 -5.29
C ASP A 64 8.57 -18.07 -6.00
N GLY A 65 7.62 -17.16 -5.76
CA GLY A 65 7.58 -15.86 -6.41
C GLY A 65 6.48 -14.98 -5.86
N TRP A 66 6.52 -13.70 -6.22
CA TRP A 66 5.47 -12.75 -5.86
C TRP A 66 5.33 -11.67 -6.93
N ASN A 67 4.13 -11.07 -7.02
CA ASN A 67 3.86 -9.98 -7.95
C ASN A 67 2.94 -8.93 -7.33
N TRP A 68 3.16 -7.66 -7.65
CA TRP A 68 2.23 -6.58 -7.28
C TRP A 68 0.96 -6.65 -8.13
N VAL A 69 -0.18 -6.81 -7.48
CA VAL A 69 -1.50 -6.78 -8.13
C VAL A 69 -2.11 -5.38 -8.03
N GLN A 70 -1.95 -4.72 -6.88
CA GLN A 70 -2.47 -3.38 -6.67
C GLN A 70 -1.56 -2.58 -5.77
N LYS A 71 -1.32 -1.32 -6.16
CA LYS A 71 -0.62 -0.33 -5.35
C LYS A 71 -1.54 0.87 -5.09
N PRO A 72 -1.45 1.48 -3.89
CA PRO A 72 -2.05 2.77 -3.62
C PRO A 72 -1.37 3.85 -4.48
N GLU A 73 -2.15 4.66 -5.17
CA GLU A 73 -1.65 5.74 -6.02
C GLU A 73 -2.08 7.10 -5.48
N LYS A 74 -1.20 8.10 -5.61
CA LYS A 74 -1.53 9.49 -5.25
C LYS A 74 -2.57 10.03 -6.24
N GLN A 75 -3.66 10.57 -5.71
CA GLN A 75 -4.60 11.36 -6.48
C GLN A 75 -4.19 12.83 -6.41
N TYR A 76 -3.99 13.42 -7.58
CA TYR A 76 -4.03 14.86 -7.78
C TYR A 76 -5.33 15.15 -8.52
N ARG A 77 -6.07 16.20 -8.14
CA ARG A 77 -7.31 16.54 -8.85
C ARG A 77 -6.96 17.02 -10.26
N SER A 78 -7.35 16.28 -11.30
CA SER A 78 -7.18 16.67 -12.70
C SER A 78 -8.28 17.65 -13.14
N LYS A 79 -8.35 18.85 -12.57
CA LYS A 79 -9.05 20.00 -13.19
C LYS A 79 -8.43 21.31 -12.70
N GLY A 80 -7.81 22.06 -13.62
CA GLY A 80 -7.83 23.53 -13.59
C GLY A 80 -8.93 24.06 -14.52
N PRO A 81 -9.13 25.39 -14.67
CA PRO A 81 -8.31 26.49 -14.16
C PRO A 81 -9.07 27.63 -13.46
N ASP A 82 -8.27 28.51 -12.86
CA ASP A 82 -8.32 29.98 -12.94
C ASP A 82 -8.88 30.88 -11.81
N ILE A 83 -8.06 31.92 -11.55
CA ILE A 83 -8.32 33.22 -10.92
C ILE A 83 -8.49 33.27 -9.40
N GLY A 84 -7.43 33.78 -8.75
CA GLY A 84 -7.56 34.75 -7.66
C GLY A 84 -7.42 34.22 -6.23
N ASN A 85 -6.42 34.75 -5.53
CA ASN A 85 -6.15 34.60 -4.10
C ASN A 85 -5.66 33.23 -3.61
N ILE A 86 -4.34 33.15 -3.68
CA ILE A 86 -3.42 32.15 -3.15
C ILE A 86 -3.71 31.87 -1.66
N ASN A 87 -4.40 30.75 -1.40
CA ASN A 87 -4.14 29.86 -0.26
C ASN A 87 -4.50 28.39 -0.62
N ASP A 88 -4.36 28.05 -1.90
CA ASP A 88 -5.07 26.93 -2.56
C ASP A 88 -4.25 25.63 -2.66
N ARG A 89 -3.69 25.18 -1.54
CA ARG A 89 -3.20 23.78 -1.46
C ARG A 89 -4.35 22.87 -1.05
N GLN A 90 -5.12 22.38 -2.02
CA GLN A 90 -6.10 21.33 -1.76
C GLN A 90 -5.41 20.00 -1.36
N PRO A 91 -6.02 19.23 -0.45
CA PRO A 91 -5.38 18.09 0.17
C PRO A 91 -5.12 16.93 -0.79
N ILE A 92 -3.93 16.36 -0.71
CA ILE A 92 -3.51 15.16 -1.45
C ILE A 92 -4.08 13.92 -0.76
N GLY A 93 -4.65 13.00 -1.53
CA GLY A 93 -5.17 11.70 -1.06
C GLY A 93 -4.72 10.55 -1.96
N HIS A 94 -5.15 9.33 -1.65
CA HIS A 94 -4.82 8.10 -2.36
C HIS A 94 -6.05 7.26 -2.67
N LYS A 95 -5.96 6.46 -3.73
CA LYS A 95 -6.90 5.38 -4.04
C LYS A 95 -6.16 4.05 -4.12
N PRO A 96 -6.84 2.95 -3.81
CA PRO A 96 -7.33 2.60 -2.47
C PRO A 96 -6.18 2.51 -1.44
N PRO A 97 -6.43 2.47 -0.11
CA PRO A 97 -5.37 2.56 0.89
C PRO A 97 -4.73 1.20 1.23
N PHE A 98 -4.68 0.30 0.25
CA PHE A 98 -4.17 -1.04 0.45
C PHE A 98 -3.30 -1.47 -0.73
N TYR A 99 -2.32 -2.29 -0.43
CA TYR A 99 -1.62 -3.07 -1.44
C TYR A 99 -2.28 -4.42 -1.62
N THR A 100 -2.20 -4.96 -2.83
CA THR A 100 -2.49 -6.36 -3.11
C THR A 100 -1.27 -6.98 -3.76
N VAL A 101 -0.82 -8.10 -3.20
CA VAL A 101 0.31 -8.90 -3.70
C VAL A 101 -0.20 -10.29 -4.02
N SER A 102 0.18 -10.83 -5.17
CA SER A 102 0.01 -12.25 -5.49
C SER A 102 1.26 -13.00 -5.06
N ILE A 103 1.10 -14.19 -4.49
CA ILE A 103 2.16 -15.10 -4.09
C ILE A 103 2.03 -16.37 -4.93
N GLN A 104 3.16 -16.81 -5.49
CA GLN A 104 3.33 -18.10 -6.16
C GLN A 104 3.99 -19.07 -5.19
N LYS A 105 3.62 -20.34 -5.30
CA LYS A 105 3.79 -21.37 -4.28
C LYS A 105 4.20 -22.68 -4.90
#